data_AF-S4P514-F1
#
_entry.id   AF-S4P514-F1
#
_cell.length_a   1.000
_cell.length_b   1.000
_cell.length_c   1.000
_cell.angle_alpha   90.00
_cell.angle_beta   90.00
_cell.angle_gamma   90.00
#
_symmetry.space_group_name_H-M   'P 1'
#
loop_
_entity.id
_entity.type
_entity.pdbx_description
1 polymer ?
#
loop_
_entity_poly.entity_id
_entity_poly.type
_entity_poly.pdbx_seq_one_letter_code
_entity_poly.pdbx_strand_id
1 'polypeptide(L)'
;QDHNGRGNIEIIDPYSHEGDVSKFFEALGSGDQDSVPDAEDGGDDEDFERGASKEVTLNEISDKSGSIEIKKLPGPFTQDLLDTKECYILDTGSSIY
;
A
#
# COMPACT_ATOMS: atom_id res chain seq x y z
N GLN A 1 2.21 7.86 12.20
CA GLN A 1 3.60 7.81 12.68
C GLN A 1 4.05 6.38 12.59
N ASP A 2 4.92 6.08 11.64
CA ASP A 2 5.28 4.71 11.33
C ASP A 2 6.25 4.18 12.40
N HIS A 3 5.69 3.36 13.31
CA HIS A 3 6.27 2.62 14.43
C HIS A 3 7.32 3.29 15.35
N ASN A 4 7.77 4.54 15.11
CA ASN A 4 8.82 5.26 15.83
C ASN A 4 10.08 4.41 16.09
N GLY A 5 10.51 3.66 15.07
CA GLY A 5 11.68 2.77 15.15
C GLY A 5 11.47 1.49 16.00
N ARG A 6 10.23 1.19 16.40
CA ARG A 6 9.89 -0.03 17.16
C ARG A 6 9.58 -1.24 16.28
N GLY A 7 9.45 -1.03 14.97
CA GLY A 7 9.34 -2.14 14.01
C GLY A 7 10.71 -2.76 13.78
N ASN A 8 10.76 -4.09 13.76
CA ASN A 8 11.93 -4.82 13.26
C ASN A 8 11.66 -5.25 11.82
N ILE A 9 12.68 -5.18 10.96
CA ILE A 9 12.60 -5.65 9.57
C ILE A 9 13.44 -6.90 9.46
N GLU A 10 12.82 -8.00 9.05
CA GLU A 10 13.48 -9.26 8.72
C GLU A 10 13.16 -9.58 7.25
N ILE A 11 14.20 -9.87 6.46
CA ILE A 11 14.06 -10.24 5.05
C ILE A 11 14.21 -11.76 4.98
N ILE A 12 13.19 -12.43 4.47
CA ILE A 12 13.13 -13.88 4.33
C ILE A 12 13.00 -14.19 2.84
N ASP A 13 13.87 -15.06 2.35
CA ASP A 13 13.93 -15.51 0.97
C ASP A 13 14.01 -17.06 0.91
N PRO A 14 13.96 -17.66 -0.30
CA PRO A 14 14.01 -19.11 -0.44
C PRO A 14 15.30 -19.80 0.05
N TYR A 15 16.35 -19.04 0.35
CA TYR A 15 17.65 -19.55 0.81
C TYR A 15 17.90 -19.24 2.29
N SER A 16 16.91 -18.65 2.96
CA SER A 16 16.96 -18.30 4.38
C SER A 16 16.95 -19.55 5.25
N HIS A 17 17.34 -19.41 6.51
CA HIS A 17 17.38 -20.53 7.45
C HIS A 17 15.96 -21.10 7.66
N GLU A 18 15.85 -22.44 7.73
CA GLU A 18 14.57 -23.14 7.90
C GLU A 18 13.77 -22.62 9.11
N GLY A 19 14.46 -22.22 10.18
CA GLY A 19 13.83 -21.65 11.36
C GLY A 19 13.14 -20.30 11.11
N ASP A 20 13.65 -19.47 10.21
CA ASP A 20 13.05 -18.17 9.88
C ASP A 20 11.89 -18.34 8.89
N VAL A 21 12.04 -19.23 7.91
CA VAL A 21 10.94 -19.65 7.03
C VAL A 21 9.77 -20.24 7.83
N SER A 22 10.06 -21.09 8.82
CA SER A 22 9.03 -21.68 9.69
C SER A 22 8.27 -20.62 10.48
N LYS A 23 8.97 -19.64 11.09
CA LYS A 23 8.30 -18.52 11.82
C LYS A 23 7.39 -17.71 10.91
N PHE A 24 7.80 -17.49 9.66
CA PHE A 24 7.00 -16.75 8.69
C PHE A 24 5.67 -17.46 8.39
N PHE A 25 5.72 -18.76 8.04
CA PHE A 25 4.50 -19.52 7.75
C PHE A 25 3.64 -19.79 8.99
N GLU A 26 4.26 -19.90 10.18
CA GLU A 26 3.53 -19.93 11.45
C GLU A 26 2.74 -18.63 11.68
N ALA A 27 3.37 -17.47 11.45
CA ALA A 27 2.70 -16.18 11.54
C ALA A 27 1.59 -16.00 10.49
N LEU A 28 1.76 -16.58 9.30
CA LEU A 28 0.75 -16.60 8.24
C LEU A 28 -0.43 -17.53 8.58
N GLY A 29 -0.20 -18.53 9.44
CA GLY A 29 -1.20 -19.45 9.99
C GLY A 29 -1.25 -20.82 9.30
N SER A 30 -0.58 -20.98 8.16
CA SER A 30 -0.43 -22.25 7.43
C SER A 30 0.55 -22.11 6.26
N GLY A 31 0.99 -23.24 5.72
CA GLY A 31 1.80 -23.30 4.50
C GLY A 31 3.26 -23.66 4.79
N ASP A 32 4.01 -23.80 3.72
CA ASP A 32 5.46 -24.02 3.72
C ASP A 32 6.08 -23.51 2.41
N GLN A 33 7.39 -23.54 2.32
CA GLN A 33 8.11 -23.07 1.15
C GLN A 33 7.76 -23.86 -0.12
N ASP A 34 7.49 -25.16 -0.01
CA ASP A 34 7.15 -26.02 -1.14
C ASP A 34 5.71 -25.78 -1.64
N SER A 35 4.87 -25.14 -0.82
CA SER A 35 3.49 -24.77 -1.18
C SER A 35 3.39 -23.44 -1.94
N VAL A 36 4.49 -22.69 -2.09
CA VAL A 36 4.50 -21.41 -2.82
C VAL A 36 4.44 -21.70 -4.34
N PRO A 37 3.45 -21.17 -5.07
CA PRO A 37 3.36 -21.35 -6.52
C PRO A 37 4.56 -20.77 -7.27
N ASP A 38 4.81 -21.30 -8.47
CA ASP A 38 5.83 -20.74 -9.35
C ASP A 38 5.42 -19.37 -9.88
N ALA A 39 6.40 -18.58 -10.33
CA ALA A 39 6.14 -17.22 -10.82
C ALA A 39 5.12 -17.18 -11.98
N GLU A 40 5.10 -18.21 -12.82
CA GLU A 40 4.15 -18.31 -13.95
C GLU A 40 2.68 -18.38 -13.48
N ASP A 41 2.41 -18.98 -12.32
CA ASP A 41 1.05 -19.05 -11.75
C ASP A 41 0.56 -17.69 -11.24
N GLY A 42 1.49 -16.76 -10.96
CA GLY A 42 1.20 -15.39 -10.53
C GLY A 42 0.69 -14.47 -11.65
N GLY A 43 0.85 -14.88 -12.91
CA GLY A 43 0.51 -14.07 -14.08
C GLY A 43 1.60 -13.08 -14.49
N ASP A 44 1.31 -12.30 -15.53
CA ASP A 44 2.25 -11.31 -16.09
C ASP A 44 2.14 -9.96 -15.36
N ASP A 45 3.28 -9.48 -14.85
CA ASP A 45 3.36 -8.23 -14.10
C ASP A 45 2.94 -7.01 -14.96
N GLU A 46 3.33 -6.96 -16.25
CA GLU A 46 3.00 -5.83 -17.12
C GLU A 46 1.50 -5.75 -17.39
N ASP A 47 0.86 -6.90 -17.61
CA ASP A 47 -0.59 -6.98 -17.80
C ASP A 47 -1.35 -6.68 -16.51
N PHE A 48 -0.86 -7.13 -15.35
CA PHE A 48 -1.43 -6.75 -14.05
C PHE A 48 -1.32 -5.26 -13.81
N GLU A 49 -0.16 -4.65 -14.01
CA GLU A 49 0.04 -3.20 -13.85
C GLU A 49 -0.84 -2.37 -14.80
N ARG A 50 -1.03 -2.85 -16.04
CA ARG A 50 -1.92 -2.21 -17.02
C ARG A 50 -3.40 -2.28 -16.60
N GLY A 51 -3.81 -3.37 -15.95
CA GLY A 51 -5.19 -3.60 -15.49
C GLY A 51 -5.49 -3.09 -14.07
N ALA A 52 -4.46 -2.99 -13.22
CA ALA A 52 -4.55 -2.52 -11.85
C ALA A 52 -4.61 -0.98 -11.84
N SER A 53 -5.73 -0.43 -12.29
CA SER A 53 -6.13 0.90 -11.83
C SER A 53 -6.48 0.79 -10.35
N LYS A 54 -5.48 0.75 -9.46
CA LYS A 54 -5.70 1.19 -8.08
C LYS A 54 -6.14 2.63 -8.23
N GLU A 55 -7.44 2.88 -8.15
CA GLU A 55 -8.00 4.21 -8.28
C GLU A 55 -7.63 4.98 -7.01
N VAL A 56 -6.36 5.35 -6.92
CA VAL A 56 -5.88 6.25 -5.88
C VAL A 56 -6.67 7.53 -6.08
N THR A 57 -7.30 8.02 -5.02
CA THR A 57 -8.02 9.29 -5.08
C THR A 57 -7.49 10.25 -4.03
N LEU A 58 -7.35 11.50 -4.43
CA LEU A 58 -6.98 12.59 -3.55
C LEU A 58 -8.13 13.59 -3.53
N ASN A 59 -8.69 13.84 -2.35
CA ASN A 59 -9.78 14.79 -2.15
C ASN A 59 -9.29 15.93 -1.27
N GLU A 60 -9.46 17.17 -1.71
CA GLU A 60 -9.25 18.37 -0.91
C GLU A 60 -10.54 18.72 -0.16
N ILE A 61 -10.40 19.09 1.11
CA ILE A 61 -11.49 19.53 1.99
C ILE A 61 -11.17 20.96 2.42
N SER A 62 -12.03 21.90 2.03
CA SER A 62 -11.86 23.32 2.31
C SER A 62 -13.12 23.95 2.89
N ASP A 63 -12.95 24.89 3.82
CA ASP A 63 -14.03 25.71 4.39
C ASP A 63 -13.92 27.20 4.00
N LYS A 64 -13.00 27.56 3.10
CA LYS A 64 -12.70 28.94 2.70
C LYS A 64 -13.89 29.73 2.14
N SER A 65 -14.89 29.04 1.58
CA SER A 65 -16.11 29.67 1.06
C SER A 65 -17.13 30.02 2.15
N GLY A 66 -16.86 29.67 3.41
CA GLY A 66 -17.81 29.77 4.53
C GLY A 66 -18.68 28.52 4.71
N SER A 67 -18.47 27.50 3.87
CA SER A 67 -19.06 26.16 3.99
C SER A 67 -18.03 25.10 3.59
N ILE A 68 -18.19 23.87 4.10
CA ILE A 68 -17.30 22.76 3.76
C ILE A 68 -17.55 22.32 2.31
N GLU A 69 -16.49 22.26 1.52
CA GLU A 69 -16.45 21.76 0.16
C GLU A 69 -15.45 20.61 0.04
N ILE A 70 -15.82 19.56 -0.70
CA ILE A 70 -14.96 18.41 -0.99
C ILE A 70 -14.74 18.33 -2.48
N LYS A 71 -13.48 18.32 -2.92
CA LYS A 71 -13.11 18.31 -4.34
C LYS A 71 -12.11 17.21 -4.64
N LYS A 72 -12.47 16.28 -5.53
CA LYS A 72 -11.53 15.30 -6.10
C LYS A 72 -10.50 16.02 -6.97
N LEU A 73 -9.22 15.85 -6.69
CA LEU A 73 -8.12 16.40 -7.48
C LEU A 73 -7.78 15.47 -8.66
N PRO A 74 -7.33 16.03 -9.80
CA PRO A 74 -6.84 15.22 -10.91
C PRO A 74 -5.41 14.72 -10.65
N GLY A 75 -5.11 13.49 -11.09
CA GLY A 75 -3.75 12.93 -11.06
C GLY A 75 -2.89 13.33 -12.27
N PRO A 76 -1.60 12.95 -12.29
CA PRO A 76 -0.88 12.23 -11.23
C PRO A 76 -0.69 13.09 -9.98
N PHE A 77 -0.78 12.48 -8.80
CA PHE A 77 -0.67 13.21 -7.54
C PHE A 77 0.78 13.44 -7.15
N THR A 78 1.13 14.68 -6.87
CA THR A 78 2.44 15.07 -6.34
C THR A 78 2.27 15.74 -4.98
N GLN A 79 3.34 15.77 -4.18
CA GLN A 79 3.31 16.43 -2.86
C GLN A 79 2.96 17.92 -2.98
N ASP A 80 3.33 18.57 -4.09
CA ASP A 80 3.04 19.99 -4.35
C ASP A 80 1.54 20.32 -4.45
N LEU A 81 0.67 19.31 -4.59
CA LEU A 81 -0.78 19.49 -4.54
C LEU A 81 -1.32 19.73 -3.12
N LEU A 82 -0.50 19.52 -2.08
CA LEU A 82 -0.91 19.64 -0.68
C LEU A 82 -0.63 21.06 -0.14
N ASP A 83 -1.69 21.85 0.07
CA ASP A 83 -1.60 23.12 0.79
C ASP A 83 -1.74 22.88 2.30
N THR A 84 -0.75 23.35 3.07
CA THR A 84 -0.75 23.31 4.55
C THR A 84 -1.94 24.00 5.23
N LYS A 85 -2.74 24.78 4.48
CA LYS A 85 -3.95 25.45 4.97
C LYS A 85 -5.23 24.62 4.76
N GLU A 86 -5.15 23.54 4.00
CA GLU A 86 -6.29 22.66 3.69
C GLU A 86 -6.10 21.28 4.31
N CYS A 87 -7.19 20.52 4.29
CA CYS A 87 -7.19 19.10 4.67
C CYS A 87 -7.34 18.24 3.41
N TYR A 88 -6.79 17.04 3.45
CA TYR A 88 -6.84 16.10 2.33
C TYR A 88 -7.24 14.71 2.82
N ILE A 89 -7.95 13.97 1.97
CA ILE A 89 -8.14 12.52 2.10
C ILE A 89 -7.42 11.85 0.94
N LEU A 90 -6.48 10.95 1.26
CA LEU A 90 -5.84 10.08 0.30
C LEU A 90 -6.37 8.64 0.48
N ASP A 91 -7.10 8.15 -0.51
CA ASP A 91 -7.55 6.77 -0.59
C ASP A 91 -6.63 5.99 -1.53
N THR A 92 -5.93 4.97 -1.02
CA THR A 92 -5.02 4.11 -1.79
C THR A 92 -5.64 2.76 -2.16
N GLY A 93 -6.94 2.57 -1.90
CA GLY A 93 -7.67 1.31 -2.06
C GLY A 93 -7.41 0.27 -0.96
N SER A 94 -6.20 0.26 -0.39
CA SER A 94 -5.82 -0.57 0.75
C SER A 94 -5.90 0.17 2.09
N SER A 95 -5.87 1.50 2.07
CA SER A 95 -5.83 2.35 3.26
C SER A 95 -6.34 3.75 2.93
N ILE A 96 -6.85 4.44 3.95
CA ILE A 96 -7.33 5.82 3.86
C ILE A 96 -6.52 6.65 4.86
N TYR A 97 -5.99 7.78 4.39
CA TYR A 97 -5.18 8.72 5.16
C TYR A 97 -5.82 10.11 5.21
#